data_AF-A0A5P9I0D1-F1
#
_entry.id   AF-A0A5P9I0D1-F1
#
_cell.length_a   1.000
_cell.length_b   1.000
_cell.length_c   1.000
_cell.angle_alpha   90.00
_cell.angle_beta   90.00
_cell.angle_gamma   90.00
#
_symmetry.space_group_name_H-M   'P 1'
#
loop_
_entity.id
_entity.type
_entity.pdbx_description
1 polymer ?
#
loop_
_entity_poly.entity_id
_entity_poly.type
_entity_poly.pdbx_seq_one_letter_code
_entity_poly.pdbx_strand_id
1 'polypeptide(L)'
;MTDTIWHIPDPETQPDFYADVPLKRFLAWLVDSVLVLVLCVLVLPFTAFTGLFFLPFLFLALGLVYRTATIAHRSATWGMRLFALEFRTAMGQRLDTAMAFWHSMGFTFSCAVPLVQLTSILLMLTGARRQGLTDLALGTVAINRRAAN
;
A
#
# COMPACT_ATOMS: atom_id res chain seq x y z
N MET A 1 -11.98 19.09 -26.77
CA MET A 1 -10.90 18.56 -25.92
C MET A 1 -11.27 17.14 -25.58
N THR A 2 -10.57 16.16 -26.15
CA THR A 2 -10.89 14.75 -25.94
C THR A 2 -10.40 14.38 -24.56
N ASP A 3 -11.29 14.38 -23.56
CA ASP A 3 -11.01 13.74 -22.27
C ASP A 3 -10.80 12.26 -22.55
N THR A 4 -9.56 11.85 -22.76
CA THR A 4 -9.16 10.45 -22.62
C THR A 4 -9.38 10.07 -21.17
N ILE A 5 -10.60 9.62 -20.86
CA ILE A 5 -10.94 8.96 -19.61
C ILE A 5 -10.02 7.76 -19.51
N TRP A 6 -8.91 7.92 -18.78
CA TRP A 6 -8.00 6.84 -18.46
C TRP A 6 -8.71 5.87 -17.53
N HIS A 7 -9.45 4.94 -18.13
CA HIS A 7 -10.13 3.90 -17.39
C HIS A 7 -9.07 2.92 -16.84
N ILE A 8 -9.24 2.46 -15.59
CA ILE A 8 -8.40 1.40 -15.02
C ILE A 8 -8.36 0.20 -15.96
N PRO A 9 -7.18 -0.44 -16.16
CA PRO A 9 -7.07 -1.61 -17.02
C PRO A 9 -8.12 -2.66 -16.67
N ASP A 10 -8.80 -3.17 -17.68
CA ASP A 10 -9.82 -4.20 -17.50
C ASP A 10 -9.13 -5.54 -17.22
N PRO A 11 -9.47 -6.24 -16.11
CA PRO A 11 -8.86 -7.51 -15.74
C PRO A 11 -8.96 -8.60 -16.80
N GLU A 12 -10.01 -8.60 -17.62
CA GLU A 12 -10.22 -9.63 -18.64
C GLU A 12 -9.38 -9.38 -19.88
N THR A 13 -9.29 -8.12 -20.32
CA THR A 13 -8.57 -7.76 -21.55
C THR A 13 -7.09 -7.45 -21.31
N GLN A 14 -6.70 -7.07 -20.08
CA GLN A 14 -5.32 -6.72 -19.73
C GLN A 14 -4.89 -7.34 -18.37
N PRO A 15 -4.87 -8.68 -18.26
CA PRO A 15 -4.56 -9.38 -17.00
C PRO A 15 -3.12 -9.14 -16.51
N ASP A 16 -2.20 -8.79 -17.41
CA ASP A 16 -0.78 -8.56 -17.08
C ASP A 16 -0.56 -7.45 -16.04
N PHE A 17 -1.48 -6.47 -15.97
CA PHE A 17 -1.46 -5.43 -14.94
C PHE A 17 -1.73 -5.95 -13.53
N TYR A 18 -2.39 -7.10 -13.42
CA TYR A 18 -2.80 -7.74 -12.17
C TYR A 18 -2.01 -9.02 -11.86
N ALA A 19 -1.18 -9.48 -12.80
CA ALA A 19 -0.32 -10.63 -12.63
C ALA A 19 0.65 -10.43 -11.45
N ASP A 20 0.70 -11.43 -10.57
CA ASP A 20 1.55 -11.50 -9.37
C ASP A 20 1.41 -10.33 -8.39
N VAL A 21 0.38 -9.49 -8.54
CA VAL A 21 0.15 -8.34 -7.65
C VAL A 21 0.08 -8.75 -6.19
N PRO A 22 -0.66 -9.80 -5.77
CA PRO A 22 -0.68 -10.22 -4.37
C PRO A 22 0.71 -10.58 -3.82
N LEU A 23 1.51 -11.33 -4.59
CA LEU A 23 2.86 -11.74 -4.19
C LEU A 23 3.81 -10.54 -4.11
N LYS A 24 3.81 -9.68 -5.13
CA LYS A 24 4.62 -8.45 -5.15
C LYS A 24 4.24 -7.53 -4.00
N ARG A 25 2.95 -7.43 -3.64
CA ARG A 25 2.48 -6.65 -2.49
C ARG A 25 2.96 -7.24 -1.17
N PHE A 26 2.96 -8.57 -1.03
CA PHE A 26 3.49 -9.24 0.16
C PHE A 26 5.00 -8.99 0.32
N LEU A 27 5.78 -9.13 -0.75
CA LEU A 27 7.22 -8.84 -0.72
C LEU A 27 7.51 -7.36 -0.48
N ALA A 28 6.75 -6.46 -1.11
CA ALA A 28 6.82 -5.02 -0.85
C ALA A 28 6.52 -4.69 0.62
N TRP A 29 5.51 -5.35 1.20
CA TRP A 29 5.18 -5.20 2.61
C TRP A 29 6.31 -5.65 3.53
N LEU A 30 7.00 -6.76 3.21
CA LEU A 30 8.16 -7.23 3.98
C LEU A 30 9.29 -6.19 3.95
N VAL A 31 9.61 -5.66 2.77
CA VAL A 31 10.62 -4.60 2.62
C VAL A 31 10.24 -3.35 3.40
N ASP A 32 9.00 -2.87 3.24
CA ASP A 32 8.52 -1.70 3.98
C ASP A 32 8.55 -1.93 5.51
N SER A 33 8.27 -3.16 5.96
CA SER A 33 8.30 -3.50 7.39
C SER A 33 9.74 -3.43 7.93
N VAL A 34 10.72 -3.90 7.16
CA VAL A 34 12.14 -3.73 7.52
C VAL A 34 12.54 -2.26 7.54
N LEU A 35 12.11 -1.45 6.56
CA LEU A 35 12.41 -0.02 6.53
C LEU A 35 11.82 0.72 7.74
N VAL A 36 10.56 0.43 8.11
CA VAL A 36 9.92 1.01 9.29
C VAL A 36 10.60 0.52 10.57
N LEU A 37 11.03 -0.74 10.63
CA LEU A 37 11.78 -1.27 11.78
C LEU A 37 13.12 -0.55 11.96
N VAL A 38 13.86 -0.33 10.87
CA VAL A 38 15.10 0.48 10.88
C VAL A 38 14.80 1.89 11.39
N LEU A 39 13.73 2.52 10.94
CA LEU A 39 13.31 3.83 11.43
C LEU A 39 12.98 3.81 12.94
N CYS A 40 12.32 2.76 13.43
CA CYS A 40 12.08 2.59 14.87
C CYS A 40 13.40 2.54 15.65
N VAL A 41 14.35 1.71 15.20
CA VAL A 41 15.67 1.57 15.84
C VAL A 41 16.43 2.89 15.86
N LEU A 42 16.36 3.68 14.79
CA LEU A 42 16.96 5.02 14.73
C LEU A 42 16.31 6.02 15.70
N VAL A 43 15.01 5.88 15.98
CA VAL A 43 14.26 6.74 16.91
C VAL A 43 14.46 6.31 18.37
N LEU A 44 14.74 5.04 18.65
CA LEU A 44 14.88 4.51 20.02
C LEU A 44 15.84 5.31 20.93
N PRO A 45 17.06 5.71 20.50
CA PRO A 45 17.96 6.50 21.34
C PRO A 45 17.36 7.84 21.76
N PHE A 46 16.59 8.48 20.88
CA PHE A 46 15.91 9.76 21.16
C PHE A 46 14.76 9.61 22.15
N THR A 47 14.23 8.40 22.33
CA THR A 47 13.22 8.09 23.36
C THR A 47 13.85 7.64 24.68
N ALA A 48 15.17 7.77 24.85
CA ALA A 48 15.91 7.21 25.99
C ALA A 48 15.61 5.71 26.19
N PHE A 49 15.44 4.96 25.10
CA PHE A 49 15.05 3.54 25.08
C PHE A 49 13.67 3.21 25.68
N THR A 50 12.89 4.18 26.15
CA THR A 50 11.51 3.96 26.62
C THR A 50 10.60 3.45 25.50
N GLY A 51 10.92 3.77 24.23
CA GLY A 51 10.23 3.25 23.06
C GLY A 51 10.20 1.73 22.94
N LEU A 52 11.05 1.01 23.66
CA LEU A 52 11.01 -0.46 23.69
C LEU A 52 9.71 -0.99 24.33
N PHE A 53 9.16 -0.28 25.32
CA PHE A 53 7.91 -0.67 26.00
C PHE A 53 6.66 -0.51 25.14
N PHE A 54 6.69 0.44 24.20
CA PHE A 54 5.60 0.71 23.27
C PHE A 54 6.03 0.53 21.80
N LEU A 55 6.98 -0.37 21.55
CA LEU A 55 7.55 -0.62 20.23
C LEU A 55 6.48 -0.98 19.18
N PRO A 56 5.47 -1.82 19.46
CA PRO A 56 4.41 -2.09 18.49
C PRO A 56 3.64 -0.82 18.09
N PHE A 57 3.37 0.07 19.04
CA PHE A 57 2.71 1.35 18.77
C PHE A 57 3.61 2.29 17.97
N LEU A 58 4.90 2.38 18.33
CA LEU A 58 5.88 3.17 17.61
C LEU A 58 6.02 2.70 16.15
N PHE A 59 6.03 1.38 15.92
CA PHE A 59 6.07 0.77 14.60
C PHE A 59 4.84 1.13 13.76
N LEU A 60 3.63 1.05 14.34
CA LEU A 60 2.40 1.43 13.64
C LEU A 60 2.38 2.94 13.33
N ALA A 61 2.78 3.79 14.27
CA ALA A 61 2.79 5.25 14.08
C ALA A 61 3.81 5.67 13.00
N LEU A 62 5.05 5.19 13.08
CA LEU A 62 6.07 5.46 12.08
C LEU A 62 5.70 4.86 10.72
N GLY A 63 5.13 3.65 10.72
CA GLY A 63 4.62 3.00 9.52
C GLY A 63 3.51 3.80 8.84
N LEU A 64 2.58 4.38 9.60
CA LEU A 64 1.51 5.24 9.09
C LEU A 64 2.09 6.49 8.41
N VAL A 65 3.03 7.17 9.07
CA VAL A 65 3.66 8.38 8.53
C VAL A 65 4.46 8.06 7.26
N TYR A 66 5.30 7.01 7.32
CA TYR A 66 6.11 6.57 6.18
C TYR A 66 5.23 6.20 4.96
N ARG A 67 4.20 5.38 5.16
CA ARG A 67 3.32 4.94 4.06
C ARG A 67 2.52 6.11 3.50
N THR A 68 1.98 6.97 4.35
CA THR A 68 1.24 8.16 3.90
C THR A 68 2.14 9.06 3.05
N ALA A 69 3.34 9.38 3.52
CA ALA A 69 4.27 10.24 2.79
C ALA A 69 4.73 9.63 1.47
N THR A 70 5.06 8.33 1.45
CA THR A 70 5.55 7.67 0.23
C THR A 70 4.44 7.49 -0.82
N ILE A 71 3.24 7.09 -0.39
CA ILE A 71 2.08 6.94 -1.27
C ILE A 71 1.61 8.31 -1.78
N ALA A 72 1.57 9.35 -0.94
CA ALA A 72 1.19 10.67 -1.40
C ALA A 72 2.13 11.22 -2.50
N HIS A 73 3.43 10.92 -2.42
CA HIS A 73 4.41 11.48 -3.35
C HIS A 73 4.45 10.74 -4.70
N ARG A 74 4.34 9.40 -4.68
CA ARG A 74 4.57 8.55 -5.87
C ARG A 74 3.43 7.58 -6.16
N SER A 75 2.38 7.58 -5.35
CA SER A 75 1.33 6.55 -5.33
C SER A 75 1.88 5.14 -5.11
N ALA A 76 3.03 5.02 -4.45
CA ALA A 76 3.68 3.75 -4.16
C ALA A 76 4.64 3.91 -2.97
N THR A 77 4.67 2.93 -2.07
CA THR A 77 5.71 2.84 -1.04
C THR A 77 7.07 2.51 -1.65
N TRP A 78 8.18 2.66 -0.91
CA TRP A 78 9.48 2.28 -1.47
C TRP A 78 9.58 0.78 -1.74
N GLY A 79 9.01 -0.09 -0.90
CA GLY A 79 8.90 -1.52 -1.19
C GLY A 79 8.12 -1.76 -2.48
N MET A 80 6.97 -1.12 -2.66
CA MET A 80 6.17 -1.25 -3.89
C MET A 80 6.94 -0.79 -5.13
N ARG A 81 7.73 0.27 -5.01
CA ARG A 81 8.57 0.76 -6.12
C ARG A 81 9.62 -0.26 -6.57
N LEU A 82 10.17 -1.06 -5.65
CA LEU A 82 11.14 -2.12 -6.00
C LEU A 82 10.50 -3.24 -6.82
N PHE A 83 9.22 -3.52 -6.57
CA PHE A 83 8.46 -4.54 -7.31
C PHE A 83 7.64 -3.96 -8.47
N ALA A 84 7.95 -2.73 -8.89
CA ALA A 84 7.25 -2.01 -9.96
C ALA A 84 5.72 -1.93 -9.76
N LEU A 85 5.26 -1.83 -8.51
CA LEU A 85 3.85 -1.62 -8.18
C LEU A 85 3.53 -0.15 -8.02
N GLU A 86 2.33 0.23 -8.45
CA GLU A 86 1.75 1.55 -8.19
C GLU A 86 0.25 1.46 -7.91
N PHE A 87 -0.22 2.34 -7.04
CA PHE A 87 -1.64 2.52 -6.79
C PHE A 87 -2.26 3.53 -7.76
N ARG A 88 -3.50 3.25 -8.14
CA ARG A 88 -4.36 4.12 -8.93
C ARG A 88 -5.77 4.15 -8.35
N THR A 89 -6.46 5.27 -8.55
CA THR A 89 -7.91 5.38 -8.26
C THR A 89 -8.73 4.66 -9.33
N ALA A 90 -10.03 4.49 -9.13
CA ALA A 90 -10.95 3.93 -10.11
C ALA A 90 -10.92 4.68 -11.47
N MET A 91 -10.56 5.96 -11.44
CA MET A 91 -10.40 6.82 -12.62
C MET A 91 -8.97 6.82 -13.18
N GLY A 92 -8.13 5.87 -12.76
CA GLY A 92 -6.75 5.74 -13.25
C GLY A 92 -5.79 6.84 -12.77
N GLN A 93 -6.20 7.69 -11.83
CA GLN A 93 -5.38 8.79 -11.32
C GLN A 93 -4.47 8.33 -10.17
N ARG A 94 -3.41 9.10 -9.93
CA ARG A 94 -2.56 8.94 -8.74
C ARG A 94 -3.35 9.24 -7.47
N LEU A 95 -2.97 8.59 -6.37
CA LEU A 95 -3.54 8.86 -5.06
C LEU A 95 -3.14 10.26 -4.59
N ASP A 96 -4.13 11.07 -4.25
CA ASP A 96 -3.92 12.32 -3.52
C ASP A 96 -3.53 12.03 -2.06
N THR A 97 -2.93 13.02 -1.40
CA THR A 97 -2.52 13.04 0.00
C THR A 97 -3.59 12.55 0.97
N ALA A 98 -4.83 13.05 0.85
CA ALA A 98 -5.95 12.61 1.69
C ALA A 98 -6.27 11.13 1.48
N MET A 99 -6.24 10.67 0.23
CA MET A 99 -6.49 9.28 -0.13
C MET A 99 -5.38 8.36 0.38
N ALA A 100 -4.12 8.79 0.25
CA ALA A 100 -2.94 8.10 0.76
C ALA A 100 -2.99 7.93 2.29
N PHE A 101 -3.48 8.95 3.00
CA PHE A 101 -3.68 8.91 4.44
C PHE A 101 -4.77 7.91 4.83
N TRP A 102 -5.97 8.00 4.23
CA TRP A 102 -7.05 7.05 4.52
C TRP A 102 -6.68 5.61 4.18
N HIS A 103 -5.95 5.41 3.09
CA HIS A 103 -5.43 4.11 2.72
C HIS A 103 -4.44 3.58 3.76
N SER A 104 -3.48 4.40 4.19
CA SER A 104 -2.49 4.01 5.20
C SER A 104 -3.11 3.78 6.57
N MET A 105 -4.15 4.54 6.92
CA MET A 105 -4.92 4.36 8.15
C MET A 105 -5.73 3.07 8.12
N GLY A 106 -6.42 2.77 7.02
CA GLY A 106 -7.14 1.51 6.84
C GLY A 106 -6.22 0.29 6.91
N PHE A 107 -5.00 0.40 6.35
CA PHE A 107 -3.97 -0.61 6.50
C PHE A 107 -3.50 -0.76 7.96
N THR A 108 -3.22 0.35 8.64
CA THR A 108 -2.78 0.35 10.05
C THR A 108 -3.84 -0.30 10.96
N PHE A 109 -5.12 0.02 10.74
CA PHE A 109 -6.23 -0.62 11.43
C PHE A 109 -6.33 -2.11 11.11
N SER A 110 -6.13 -2.50 9.84
CA SER A 110 -6.11 -3.91 9.44
C SER A 110 -5.00 -4.69 10.14
N CYS A 111 -3.82 -4.08 10.36
CA CYS A 111 -2.75 -4.69 11.16
C CYS A 111 -3.12 -4.85 12.64
N ALA A 112 -3.93 -3.95 13.20
CA ALA A 112 -4.39 -4.06 14.58
C ALA A 112 -5.47 -5.14 14.77
N VAL A 113 -6.21 -5.48 13.70
CA VAL A 113 -7.29 -6.48 13.73
C VAL A 113 -6.97 -7.61 12.73
N PRO A 114 -6.30 -8.69 13.16
CA PRO A 114 -5.84 -9.76 12.27
C PRO A 114 -6.94 -10.35 11.38
N LEU A 115 -8.18 -10.43 11.88
CA LEU A 115 -9.33 -10.89 11.09
C LEU A 115 -9.62 -10.01 9.88
N VAL A 116 -9.49 -8.68 10.03
CA VAL A 116 -9.67 -7.72 8.92
C VAL A 116 -8.56 -7.90 7.88
N GLN A 117 -7.33 -8.13 8.35
CA GLN A 117 -6.20 -8.41 7.46
C GLN A 117 -6.39 -9.71 6.67
N LEU A 118 -6.88 -10.78 7.32
CA LEU A 118 -7.16 -12.06 6.65
C LEU A 118 -8.23 -11.91 5.57
N THR A 119 -9.32 -11.18 5.85
CA THR A 119 -10.35 -10.87 4.85
C THR A 119 -9.77 -10.10 3.68
N SER A 120 -8.89 -9.13 3.94
CA SER A 120 -8.20 -8.37 2.90
C SER A 120 -7.34 -9.26 1.99
N ILE A 121 -6.59 -10.22 2.57
CA ILE A 121 -5.80 -11.19 1.81
C ILE A 121 -6.70 -12.09 0.97
N LEU A 122 -7.80 -12.59 1.56
CA LEU A 122 -8.74 -13.46 0.84
C LEU A 122 -9.32 -12.73 -0.39
N LEU A 123 -9.73 -11.46 -0.23
CA LEU A 123 -10.21 -10.62 -1.33
C LEU A 123 -9.14 -10.39 -2.40
N MET A 124 -7.86 -10.22 -2.02
CA MET A 124 -6.77 -10.10 -2.98
C MET A 124 -6.52 -11.39 -3.77
N LEU A 125 -6.75 -12.55 -3.15
CA LEU A 125 -6.53 -13.84 -3.81
C LEU A 125 -7.68 -14.24 -4.74
N THR A 126 -8.93 -13.91 -4.37
CA THR A 126 -10.13 -14.32 -5.11
C THR A 126 -10.66 -13.25 -6.08
N GLY A 127 -10.38 -11.97 -5.83
CA GLY A 127 -10.91 -10.87 -6.62
C GLY A 127 -10.20 -10.67 -7.97
N ALA A 128 -10.97 -10.38 -9.03
CA ALA A 128 -10.46 -10.15 -10.38
C ALA A 128 -9.41 -9.03 -10.47
N ARG A 129 -9.57 -7.96 -9.67
CA ARG A 129 -8.64 -6.82 -9.59
C ARG A 129 -7.58 -6.96 -8.50
N ARG A 130 -7.54 -8.10 -7.78
CA ARG A 130 -6.58 -8.38 -6.68
C ARG A 130 -6.56 -7.27 -5.59
N GLN A 131 -7.74 -6.74 -5.28
CA GLN A 131 -7.94 -5.65 -4.32
C GLN A 131 -8.11 -6.19 -2.90
N GLY A 132 -7.49 -5.51 -1.93
CA GLY A 132 -7.76 -5.74 -0.51
C GLY A 132 -9.04 -5.04 -0.05
N LEU A 133 -9.42 -5.28 1.21
CA LEU A 133 -10.64 -4.67 1.77
C LEU A 133 -10.58 -3.14 1.76
N THR A 134 -9.45 -2.58 2.19
CA THR A 134 -9.21 -1.13 2.16
C THR A 134 -9.17 -0.59 0.74
N ASP A 135 -8.64 -1.36 -0.22
CA ASP A 135 -8.59 -0.96 -1.62
C ASP A 135 -10.01 -0.83 -2.20
N LEU A 136 -10.86 -1.82 -1.90
CA LEU A 136 -12.26 -1.85 -2.32
C LEU A 136 -13.06 -0.71 -1.69
N ALA A 137 -12.91 -0.48 -0.39
CA ALA A 137 -13.59 0.59 0.33
C ALA A 137 -13.23 1.99 -0.22
N LEU A 138 -12.00 2.14 -0.68
CA LEU A 138 -11.46 3.40 -1.20
C LEU A 138 -11.57 3.51 -2.73
N GLY A 139 -12.03 2.48 -3.44
CA GLY A 139 -12.08 2.48 -4.91
C GLY A 139 -10.68 2.60 -5.54
N THR A 140 -9.68 2.00 -4.91
CA THR A 140 -8.27 2.05 -5.34
C THR A 140 -7.81 0.69 -5.80
N VAL A 141 -6.77 0.66 -6.63
CA VAL A 141 -6.25 -0.59 -7.19
C VAL A 141 -4.74 -0.52 -7.32
N ALA A 142 -4.07 -1.60 -6.94
CA ALA A 142 -2.64 -1.77 -7.16
C ALA A 142 -2.44 -2.45 -8.51
N ILE A 143 -1.64 -1.84 -9.37
CA ILE A 143 -1.31 -2.38 -10.69
C ILE A 143 0.21 -2.42 -10.88
N ASN A 144 0.67 -3.33 -11.73
CA ASN A 144 2.04 -3.28 -12.24
C ASN A 144 2.22 -2.00 -13.06
N ARG A 145 3.23 -1.20 -12.74
CA ARG A 145 3.61 -0.01 -13.48
C ARG A 145 3.91 -0.43 -14.93
N ARG A 146 3.31 0.28 -15.89
CA ARG A 146 3.66 0.13 -17.31
C ARG A 146 5.16 0.36 -17.47
N ALA A 147 5.85 -0.55 -18.16
CA ALA A 147 7.16 -0.26 -18.70
C ALA A 147 6.97 0.97 -19.61
N ALA A 148 7.39 2.14 -19.13
CA ALA A 148 7.52 3.30 -19.98
C ALA A 148 8.71 2.99 -20.87
N ASN A 149 8.45 2.66 -22.14
CA ASN A 149 9.46 2.74 -23.18
C ASN A 149 9.93 4.19 -23.30
#